data_AF-A0A924NU73-F1
#
_entry.id   AF-A0A924NU73-F1
#
_cell.length_a   1.000
_cell.length_b   1.000
_cell.length_c   1.000
_cell.angle_alpha   90.00
_cell.angle_beta   90.00
_cell.angle_gamma   90.00
#
_symmetry.space_group_name_H-M   'P 1'
#
loop_
_entity.id
_entity.type
_entity.pdbx_description
1 polymer ?
#
loop_
_entity_poly.entity_id
_entity_poly.type
_entity_poly.pdbx_seq_one_letter_code
_entity_poly.pdbx_strand_id
1 'polypeptide(L)' 'QADIVVAAAPDDTGMVRRQPVFCLLRANLQDSLAQFIASGGRKVGQWMAQHHCLAVAFADPQAFANANTLAELTRLQLHE' A
#
# COMPACT_ATOMS: atom_id res chain seq x y z
N GLN A 1 -8.60 -15.43 9.72
CA GLN A 1 -7.36 -15.22 8.93
C GLN A 1 -7.68 -14.16 7.88
N ALA A 2 -6.79 -13.20 7.62
CA ALA A 2 -7.07 -12.09 6.68
C ALA A 2 -6.93 -12.53 5.22
N ASP A 3 -7.63 -11.84 4.32
CA ASP A 3 -7.51 -12.01 2.86
C ASP A 3 -6.45 -11.07 2.28
N ILE A 4 -6.29 -9.91 2.92
CA ILE A 4 -5.34 -8.86 2.57
C ILE A 4 -4.61 -8.42 3.83
N VAL A 5 -3.29 -8.36 3.75
CA VAL A 5 -2.45 -7.74 4.78
C VAL A 5 -1.68 -6.59 4.14
N VAL A 6 -1.81 -5.38 4.67
CA VAL A 6 -1.19 -4.17 4.14
C VAL A 6 -0.18 -3.60 5.12
N ALA A 7 0.98 -3.16 4.65
CA ALA A 7 1.92 -2.43 5.49
C ALA A 7 1.33 -1.07 5.90
N ALA A 8 1.64 -0.61 7.10
CA ALA A 8 1.33 0.73 7.57
C ALA A 8 2.54 1.31 8.30
N ALA A 9 2.94 2.51 7.94
CA ALA A 9 4.09 3.19 8.51
C ALA A 9 3.75 4.67 8.75
N PRO A 10 4.43 5.35 9.69
CA PRO A 10 4.33 6.80 9.83
C PRO A 10 4.67 7.52 8.52
N ASP A 11 3.98 8.60 8.20
CA ASP A 11 4.41 9.57 7.19
C ASP A 11 5.31 10.65 7.81
N ASP A 12 5.74 11.63 7.01
CA ASP A 12 6.62 12.73 7.47
C ASP A 12 5.98 13.60 8.58
N THR A 13 4.66 13.49 8.79
CA THR A 13 3.94 14.17 9.88
C THR A 13 3.82 13.30 11.14
N GLY A 14 4.37 12.09 11.12
CA GLY A 14 4.26 11.10 12.18
C GLY A 14 2.92 10.35 12.19
N MET A 15 2.04 10.59 11.21
CA MET A 15 0.74 9.93 11.16
C MET A 15 0.87 8.57 10.46
N VAL A 16 0.34 7.52 11.07
CA VAL A 16 0.38 6.17 10.47
C VAL A 16 -0.54 6.10 9.27
N ARG A 17 0.06 5.84 8.10
CA ARG A 17 -0.63 5.67 6.82
C ARG A 17 -0.47 4.23 6.33
N ARG A 18 -1.52 3.69 5.73
CA ARG A 18 -1.43 2.43 4.98
C ARG A 18 -0.62 2.64 3.71
N GLN A 19 0.17 1.64 3.35
CA GLN A 19 0.97 1.55 2.13
C GLN A 19 0.34 0.48 1.22
N PRO A 20 -0.76 0.79 0.50
CA PRO A 20 -1.63 -0.21 -0.14
C PRO A 20 -0.98 -1.05 -1.23
N VAL A 21 0.12 -0.59 -1.83
CA VAL A 21 0.87 -1.38 -2.83
C VAL A 21 1.94 -2.27 -2.22
N PHE A 22 2.21 -2.12 -0.91
CA PHE A 22 3.02 -3.03 -0.11
C PHE A 22 2.09 -3.96 0.67
N CYS A 23 1.58 -4.98 0.00
CA CYS A 23 0.59 -5.89 0.57
C CYS A 23 0.84 -7.36 0.22
N LEU A 24 0.36 -8.24 1.08
CA LEU A 24 0.19 -9.66 0.81
C LEU A 24 -1.29 -9.91 0.50
N LEU A 25 -1.55 -10.54 -0.65
CA LEU A 25 -2.88 -10.86 -1.14
C LEU A 25 -3.00 -12.38 -1.31
N ARG A 26 -4.18 -12.93 -1.01
CA ARG A 26 -4.49 -14.30 -1.45
C ARG A 26 -4.77 -14.34 -2.94
N ALA A 27 -4.25 -15.37 -3.61
CA ALA A 27 -4.41 -15.54 -5.06
C ALA A 27 -5.88 -15.69 -5.51
N ASN A 28 -6.74 -16.23 -4.65
CA ASN A 28 -8.18 -16.38 -4.93
C ASN A 28 -8.94 -15.04 -5.02
N LEU A 29 -8.31 -13.91 -4.72
CA LEU A 29 -8.90 -12.57 -4.89
C LEU A 29 -8.89 -12.08 -6.35
N GLN A 30 -8.27 -12.83 -7.28
CA GLN A 30 -8.16 -12.47 -8.69
C GLN A 30 -9.50 -12.10 -9.33
N ASP A 31 -10.54 -12.93 -9.16
CA ASP A 31 -11.84 -12.71 -9.79
C ASP A 31 -12.53 -11.44 -9.25
N SER A 32 -12.43 -11.21 -7.95
CA SER A 32 -12.95 -9.99 -7.34
C SER A 32 -12.23 -8.74 -7.87
N LEU A 33 -10.89 -8.79 -7.98
CA LEU A 33 -10.12 -7.67 -8.52
C LEU A 33 -10.50 -7.40 -9.98
N ALA A 34 -10.62 -8.44 -10.80
CA ALA A 34 -11.04 -8.33 -12.18
C ALA A 34 -12.44 -7.70 -12.30
N GLN A 35 -13.39 -8.14 -11.48
CA GLN A 35 -14.74 -7.57 -11.45
C GLN A 35 -14.74 -6.10 -11.02
N PHE A 36 -13.95 -5.74 -10.00
CA PHE A 36 -13.82 -4.36 -9.54
C PHE A 36 -13.28 -3.45 -10.65
N ILE A 37 -12.24 -3.89 -11.36
CA ILE A 37 -11.66 -3.15 -12.48
C ILE A 37 -12.68 -3.03 -13.62
N ALA A 38 -13.37 -4.13 -13.99
CA ALA A 38 -14.38 -4.13 -15.05
C ALA A 38 -15.56 -3.19 -14.74
N SER A 39 -15.91 -3.01 -13.47
CA SER A 39 -16.92 -2.04 -13.03
C SER A 39 -16.45 -0.58 -13.04
N GLY A 40 -15.21 -0.31 -13.46
CA GLY A 40 -14.61 1.02 -13.51
C GLY A 40 -13.93 1.46 -12.22
N GLY A 41 -13.77 0.56 -11.25
CA GLY A 41 -13.07 0.81 -10.00
C GLY A 41 -11.59 1.10 -10.21
N ARG A 42 -11.09 2.19 -9.63
CA ARG A 42 -9.68 2.64 -9.77
C ARG A 42 -8.94 2.85 -8.45
N LYS A 43 -9.67 2.97 -7.34
CA LYS A 43 -9.07 3.25 -6.03
C LYS A 43 -8.82 1.94 -5.29
N VAL A 44 -7.55 1.57 -5.14
CA VAL A 44 -7.13 0.35 -4.43
C VAL A 44 -7.74 0.24 -3.02
N GLY A 45 -7.81 1.35 -2.27
CA GLY A 45 -8.40 1.38 -0.94
C GLY A 45 -9.90 1.03 -0.93
N GLN A 46 -10.65 1.36 -1.98
CA GLN A 46 -12.07 1.00 -2.09
C GLN A 46 -12.26 -0.50 -2.34
N TRP A 47 -11.41 -1.08 -3.20
CA TRP A 47 -11.42 -2.53 -3.43
C TRP A 47 -10.99 -3.30 -2.18
N MET A 48 -9.90 -2.89 -1.53
CA MET A 48 -9.42 -3.53 -0.30
C MET A 48 -10.46 -3.50 0.83
N ALA A 49 -11.32 -2.50 0.88
CA ALA A 49 -12.40 -2.39 1.87
C ALA A 49 -13.54 -3.40 1.67
N GLN A 50 -13.62 -4.05 0.51
CA GLN A 50 -14.52 -5.19 0.25
C GLN A 50 -13.95 -6.50 0.87
N HIS A 51 -12.65 -6.48 1.16
CA HIS A 51 -11.75 -7.45 1.81
C HIS A 51 -11.86 -7.58 3.33
N HIS A 52 -11.64 -8.78 3.91
CA HIS A 52 -11.06 -8.84 5.26
C HIS A 52 -9.59 -8.37 5.19
N CYS A 53 -9.39 -7.06 5.32
CA CYS A 53 -8.08 -6.40 5.23
C CYS A 53 -7.56 -5.97 6.61
N LEU A 54 -6.33 -6.37 6.94
CA LEU A 54 -5.63 -5.96 8.16
C LEU A 54 -4.38 -5.14 7.84
N ALA A 55 -4.06 -4.16 8.69
CA ALA A 55 -2.83 -3.38 8.59
C ALA A 55 -1.77 -3.90 9.56
N VAL A 56 -0.52 -3.97 9.12
CA VAL A 56 0.64 -4.35 9.94
C VAL A 56 1.54 -3.13 10.08
N ALA A 57 1.87 -2.78 11.32
CA ALA A 57 2.72 -1.63 11.61
C ALA A 57 4.19 -1.93 11.28
N PHE A 58 4.83 -1.00 10.60
CA PHE A 58 6.26 -0.94 10.37
C PHE A 58 6.80 0.34 10.98
N ALA A 59 7.90 0.23 11.72
CA ALA A 59 8.49 1.35 12.44
C ALA A 59 9.35 2.27 11.56
N ASP A 60 9.97 1.71 10.52
CA ASP A 60 10.82 2.46 9.59
C ASP A 60 10.00 3.00 8.41
N PRO A 61 9.74 4.32 8.34
CA PRO A 61 9.05 4.91 7.21
C PRO A 61 9.92 4.96 5.93
N GLN A 62 11.25 4.95 6.04
CA GLN A 62 12.15 5.01 4.88
C GLN A 62 12.09 3.72 4.04
N ALA A 63 11.74 2.58 4.65
CA ALA A 63 11.50 1.32 3.95
C ALA A 63 10.38 1.39 2.89
N PHE A 64 9.53 2.43 2.95
CA PHE A 64 8.42 2.66 2.00
C PHE A 64 8.56 3.98 1.23
N ALA A 65 9.75 4.59 1.22
CA ALA A 65 9.98 5.83 0.51
C ALA A 65 9.73 5.66 -1.00
N ASN A 66 9.12 6.68 -1.61
CA ASN A 66 8.81 6.71 -3.03
C ASN A 66 9.62 7.80 -3.73
N ALA A 67 9.96 7.56 -4.99
CA ALA A 67 10.72 8.46 -5.85
C ALA A 67 9.86 8.87 -7.05
N ASN A 68 8.73 9.54 -6.78
CA ASN A 68 7.83 10.02 -7.83
C ASN A 68 8.40 11.24 -8.55
N THR A 69 9.27 12.01 -7.88
CA THR A 69 9.95 13.19 -8.43
C THR A 69 11.46 13.02 -8.46
N LEU A 70 12.14 13.76 -9.35
CA LEU A 70 13.60 13.78 -9.41
C LEU A 70 14.23 14.26 -8.10
N ALA A 71 13.60 15.24 -7.44
CA ALA A 71 14.07 15.73 -6.15
C ALA A 71 13.99 14.64 -5.06
N GLU A 72 12.92 13.84 -5.04
CA GLU A 72 12.79 12.69 -4.15
C GLU A 72 13.86 11.63 -4.42
N LEU A 73 14.13 11.33 -5.70
CA LEU A 73 15.18 10.38 -6.09
C LEU A 73 16.56 10.85 -5.60
N THR A 74 16.93 12.11 -5.88
CA THR A 74 18.22 12.68 -5.44
C THR A 74 18.35 12.63 -3.92
N ARG A 75 17.27 12.93 -3.18
CA ARG A 75 17.27 12.84 -1.72
C ARG A 75 17.58 11.42 -1.25
N LEU A 76 16.95 10.41 -1.85
CA LEU A 76 17.16 9.01 -1.47
C LEU A 76 18.59 8.53 -1.72
N GLN A 77 19.23 8.98 -2.79
CA GLN A 77 20.63 8.63 -3.10
C GLN A 77 21.66 9.22 -2.13
N LEU A 78 21.33 10.33 -1.46
CA LEU A 78 22.22 10.95 -0.46
C LEU A 78 22.10 10.30 0.93
N HIS A 79 21.14 9.39 1.11
CA HIS A 79 20.93 8.62 2.34
C HIS A 79 21.53 7.20 2.29
N GLU A 80 22.29 6.85 1.24
CA GLU A 80 23.18 5.67 1.19
C GLU A 80 24.53 5.95 1.88
#